data_AF-A6G6W0-F1
#
_entry.id   AF-A6G6W0-F1
#
_cell.length_a   1.000
_cell.length_b   1.000
_cell.length_c   1.000
_cell.angle_alpha   90.00
_cell.angle_beta   90.00
_cell.angle_gamma   90.00
#
_symmetry.space_group_name_H-M   'P 1'
#
loop_
_entity.id
_entity.type
_entity.pdbx_description
1 polymer ?
#
loop_
_entity_poly.entity_id
_entity_poly.type
_entity_poly.pdbx_seq_one_letter_code
_entity_poly.pdbx_strand_id
1 'polypeptide(L)'
;MIFGKDDPAPVLLEELEDGIGGFVIQEALLSDGAGYSVDGVGDVNGDGLDDLIVGAPLSEVMGASGAGRAYLVYGKEDGDPVALAEVELGIGGLVFTGEQADARAGWSVAGAGDLDGDGRGDLIIGAPHHSHDADASSGRAYAVFTGNL
;
A
#
# COMPACT_ATOMS: atom_id res chain seq x y z
N MET A 1 -19.46 12.81 3.95
CA MET A 1 -20.06 11.47 4.06
C MET A 1 -18.90 10.54 4.31
N ILE A 2 -18.77 10.01 5.52
CA ILE A 2 -17.84 8.91 5.83
C ILE A 2 -18.72 7.67 5.77
N PHE A 3 -18.47 6.79 4.81
CA PHE A 3 -19.15 5.48 4.63
C PHE A 3 -20.65 5.45 5.02
N GLY A 4 -21.50 6.22 4.33
CA GLY A 4 -22.96 6.04 4.48
C GLY A 4 -23.54 6.19 5.89
N LYS A 5 -22.81 6.80 6.84
CA LYS A 5 -23.31 7.10 8.18
C LYS A 5 -24.10 8.41 8.12
N ASP A 6 -25.41 8.31 8.37
CA ASP A 6 -26.35 9.44 8.41
C ASP A 6 -26.38 10.16 9.77
N ASP A 7 -25.65 9.62 10.75
CA ASP A 7 -25.57 10.11 12.11
C ASP A 7 -24.26 10.88 12.34
N PRO A 8 -24.29 12.05 13.02
CA PRO A 8 -23.11 12.91 13.20
C PRO A 8 -22.15 12.45 14.31
N ALA A 9 -22.37 11.29 14.93
CA ALA A 9 -21.50 10.74 15.96
C ALA A 9 -20.09 10.50 15.42
N PRO A 10 -19.06 10.66 16.25
CA PRO A 10 -17.69 10.28 15.89
C PRO A 10 -17.62 8.81 15.49
N VAL A 11 -16.68 8.50 14.60
CA VAL A 11 -16.22 7.12 14.35
C VAL A 11 -14.98 6.91 15.20
N LEU A 12 -15.00 5.92 16.08
CA LEU A 12 -13.86 5.57 16.92
C LEU A 12 -12.98 4.55 16.18
N LEU A 13 -11.66 4.70 16.25
CA LEU A 13 -10.76 3.78 15.53
C LEU A 13 -10.85 2.33 16.05
N GLU A 14 -11.14 2.15 17.33
CA GLU A 14 -11.41 0.84 17.94
C GLU A 14 -12.64 0.14 17.31
N GLU A 15 -13.63 0.89 16.82
CA GLU A 15 -14.78 0.31 16.10
C GLU A 15 -14.34 -0.31 14.78
N LEU A 16 -13.32 0.25 14.11
CA LEU A 16 -12.76 -0.29 12.87
C LEU A 16 -11.91 -1.55 13.12
N GLU A 17 -11.31 -1.67 14.30
CA GLU A 17 -10.63 -2.90 14.74
C GLU A 17 -11.65 -4.03 15.01
N ASP A 18 -12.86 -3.67 15.44
CA ASP A 18 -14.01 -4.58 15.60
C ASP A 18 -14.80 -4.81 14.29
N GLY A 19 -14.34 -4.26 13.16
CA GLY A 19 -14.96 -4.41 11.84
C GLY A 19 -16.26 -3.62 11.64
N ILE A 20 -16.51 -2.60 12.46
CA ILE A 20 -17.72 -1.79 12.43
C ILE A 20 -17.47 -0.55 11.56
N GLY A 21 -18.08 -0.52 10.37
CA GLY A 21 -18.02 0.65 9.47
C GLY A 21 -16.72 0.79 8.68
N GLY A 22 -15.83 -0.19 8.76
CA GLY A 22 -14.59 -0.31 8.00
C GLY A 22 -13.72 -1.44 8.56
N PHE A 23 -12.45 -1.46 8.17
CA PHE A 23 -11.46 -2.44 8.60
C PHE A 23 -10.10 -1.78 8.86
N VAL A 24 -9.26 -2.44 9.65
CA VAL A 24 -7.86 -2.05 9.85
C VAL A 24 -6.95 -2.79 8.88
N ILE A 25 -5.92 -2.10 8.36
CA ILE A 25 -4.81 -2.70 7.63
C ILE A 25 -3.60 -2.72 8.56
N GLN A 26 -3.09 -3.92 8.86
CA GLN A 26 -2.08 -4.09 9.90
C GLN A 26 -0.96 -5.05 9.52
N GLU A 27 0.25 -4.73 9.99
CA GLU A 27 1.39 -5.62 9.97
C GLU A 27 1.35 -6.63 11.12
N ALA A 28 2.03 -7.76 10.91
CA ALA A 28 2.28 -8.73 11.99
C ALA A 28 3.57 -8.43 12.78
N LEU A 29 4.52 -7.65 12.23
CA LEU A 29 5.83 -7.39 12.81
C LEU A 29 6.04 -5.91 13.18
N LEU A 30 6.65 -5.69 14.34
CA LEU A 30 6.91 -4.36 14.89
C LEU A 30 8.01 -3.64 14.10
N SER A 31 7.75 -2.39 13.70
CA SER A 31 8.71 -1.37 13.23
C SER A 31 8.92 -1.20 11.71
N ASP A 32 8.09 -1.83 10.88
CA ASP A 32 8.22 -1.75 9.41
C ASP A 32 7.62 -0.48 8.79
N GLY A 33 6.86 0.29 9.58
CA GLY A 33 6.35 1.60 9.19
C GLY A 33 5.22 1.56 8.17
N ALA A 34 4.45 0.47 8.09
CA ALA A 34 3.24 0.43 7.27
C ALA A 34 2.27 1.57 7.64
N GLY A 35 1.59 2.11 6.63
CA GLY A 35 0.75 3.30 6.78
C GLY A 35 1.53 4.62 6.79
N TYR A 36 2.84 4.61 6.48
CA TYR A 36 3.65 5.83 6.38
C TYR A 36 3.18 6.75 5.26
N SER A 37 2.79 6.16 4.13
CA SER A 37 2.13 6.86 3.03
C SER A 37 0.97 6.00 2.52
N VAL A 38 -0.15 6.63 2.18
CA VAL A 38 -1.36 5.94 1.70
C VAL A 38 -2.01 6.76 0.60
N ASP A 39 -2.61 6.08 -0.38
CA ASP A 39 -3.46 6.70 -1.39
C ASP A 39 -4.51 5.70 -1.91
N GLY A 40 -5.58 6.23 -2.50
CA GLY A 40 -6.54 5.44 -3.28
C GLY A 40 -6.06 5.30 -4.71
N VAL A 41 -6.16 4.10 -5.29
CA VAL A 41 -5.69 3.83 -6.67
C VAL A 41 -6.83 3.53 -7.65
N GLY A 42 -8.07 3.55 -7.17
CA GLY A 42 -9.25 3.11 -7.93
C GLY A 42 -9.36 1.59 -7.97
N ASP A 43 -10.35 1.07 -8.68
CA ASP A 43 -10.52 -0.37 -8.93
C ASP A 43 -9.46 -0.89 -9.92
N VAL A 44 -8.42 -1.54 -9.41
CA VAL A 44 -7.29 -2.03 -10.22
C VAL A 44 -7.39 -3.52 -10.50
N ASN A 45 -8.16 -4.26 -9.69
CA ASN A 45 -8.40 -5.69 -9.88
C ASN A 45 -9.67 -6.00 -10.70
N GLY A 46 -10.52 -5.00 -10.96
CA GLY A 46 -11.74 -5.07 -11.76
C GLY A 46 -12.95 -5.66 -11.02
N ASP A 47 -12.98 -5.63 -9.68
CA ASP A 47 -14.07 -6.18 -8.87
C ASP A 47 -15.19 -5.16 -8.56
N GLY A 48 -15.01 -3.90 -8.95
CA GLY A 48 -15.94 -2.80 -8.73
C GLY A 48 -15.76 -2.05 -7.42
N LEU A 49 -14.72 -2.36 -6.63
CA LEU A 49 -14.35 -1.65 -5.40
C LEU A 49 -13.03 -0.90 -5.61
N ASP A 50 -12.94 0.30 -5.04
CA ASP A 50 -11.68 1.05 -5.08
C ASP A 50 -10.62 0.39 -4.18
N ASP A 51 -9.42 0.23 -4.72
CA ASP A 51 -8.27 -0.35 -4.03
C ASP A 51 -7.34 0.73 -3.43
N LEU A 52 -6.43 0.30 -2.55
CA LEU A 52 -5.54 1.18 -1.78
C LEU A 52 -4.07 0.80 -1.99
N ILE A 53 -3.17 1.77 -1.95
CA ILE A 53 -1.72 1.54 -1.86
C ILE A 53 -1.19 2.04 -0.51
N VAL A 54 -0.44 1.20 0.19
CA VAL A 54 0.09 1.46 1.54
C VAL A 54 1.61 1.31 1.55
N GLY A 55 2.32 2.37 1.89
CA GLY A 55 3.77 2.38 2.00
C GLY A 55 4.28 1.96 3.38
N ALA A 56 5.33 1.15 3.40
CA ALA A 56 6.07 0.69 4.56
C ALA A 56 7.59 0.86 4.35
N PRO A 57 8.11 2.10 4.35
CA PRO A 57 9.50 2.39 3.96
C PRO A 57 10.55 1.90 4.95
N LEU A 58 10.17 1.41 6.13
CA LEU A 58 11.10 0.90 7.12
C LEU A 58 11.23 -0.62 7.09
N SER A 59 10.38 -1.33 6.32
CA SER A 59 10.38 -2.79 6.23
C SER A 59 11.74 -3.37 5.88
N GLU A 60 12.06 -4.48 6.53
CA GLU A 60 13.14 -5.37 6.12
C GLU A 60 12.66 -6.27 4.99
N VAL A 61 13.46 -6.35 3.92
CA VAL A 61 13.21 -7.27 2.80
C VAL A 61 14.42 -8.20 2.67
N MET A 62 14.20 -9.50 2.89
CA MET A 62 15.24 -10.53 2.73
C MET A 62 16.58 -10.21 3.45
N GLY A 63 16.52 -9.63 4.64
CA GLY A 63 17.69 -9.21 5.43
C GLY A 63 18.24 -7.81 5.10
N ALA A 64 17.64 -7.08 4.16
CA ALA A 64 17.97 -5.70 3.85
C ALA A 64 17.09 -4.73 4.66
N SER A 65 17.62 -4.24 5.78
CA SER A 65 16.92 -3.28 6.64
C SER A 65 16.60 -1.99 5.89
N GLY A 66 15.38 -1.47 6.04
CA GLY A 66 14.96 -0.23 5.40
C GLY A 66 14.91 -0.27 3.87
N ALA A 67 14.92 -1.46 3.27
CA ALA A 67 14.66 -1.60 1.84
C ALA A 67 13.26 -1.08 1.50
N GLY A 68 12.31 -1.28 2.41
CA GLY A 68 10.96 -0.79 2.33
C GLY A 68 10.06 -1.66 1.44
N ARG A 69 8.76 -1.54 1.67
CA ARG A 69 7.72 -2.21 0.90
C ARG A 69 6.59 -1.24 0.57
N ALA A 70 5.80 -1.59 -0.43
CA ALA A 70 4.47 -1.01 -0.63
C ALA A 70 3.47 -2.16 -0.86
N TYR A 71 2.25 -1.99 -0.38
CA TYR A 71 1.20 -3.00 -0.42
C TYR A 71 0.00 -2.44 -1.18
N LEU A 72 -0.32 -3.03 -2.32
CA LEU A 72 -1.61 -2.85 -2.95
C LEU A 72 -2.60 -3.74 -2.20
N VAL A 73 -3.60 -3.13 -1.59
CA VAL A 73 -4.63 -3.79 -0.80
C VAL A 73 -5.94 -3.65 -1.55
N TYR A 74 -6.56 -4.78 -1.88
CA TYR A 74 -7.83 -4.78 -2.59
C TYR A 74 -8.97 -4.33 -1.68
N GLY A 75 -9.87 -3.54 -2.26
CA GLY A 75 -11.13 -3.14 -1.63
C GLY A 75 -11.96 -4.37 -1.27
N LYS A 76 -12.76 -4.27 -0.21
CA LYS A 76 -13.68 -5.32 0.21
C LYS A 76 -14.88 -4.78 0.96
N GLU A 77 -15.94 -5.58 1.01
CA GLU A 77 -17.20 -5.22 1.67
C GLU A 77 -17.28 -5.63 3.14
N ASP A 78 -16.54 -6.67 3.53
CA ASP A 78 -16.50 -7.12 4.92
C ASP A 78 -15.57 -6.24 5.78
N GLY A 79 -15.81 -6.24 7.09
CA GLY A 79 -15.04 -5.47 8.07
C GLY A 79 -13.83 -6.23 8.63
N ASP A 80 -13.48 -7.41 8.11
CA ASP A 80 -12.39 -8.19 8.71
C ASP A 80 -11.06 -7.42 8.56
N PRO A 81 -10.13 -7.49 9.51
CA PRO A 81 -8.81 -6.87 9.35
C PRO A 81 -8.06 -7.41 8.12
N VAL A 82 -7.32 -6.55 7.44
CA VAL A 82 -6.34 -6.95 6.42
C VAL A 82 -5.00 -7.15 7.10
N ALA A 83 -4.50 -8.39 7.11
CA ALA A 83 -3.16 -8.69 7.54
C ALA A 83 -2.19 -8.55 6.37
N LEU A 84 -1.22 -7.64 6.46
CA LEU A 84 -0.23 -7.43 5.38
C LEU A 84 0.61 -8.68 5.11
N ALA A 85 0.80 -9.55 6.11
CA ALA A 85 1.41 -10.86 5.92
C ALA A 85 0.62 -11.77 4.95
N GLU A 86 -0.70 -11.63 4.85
CA GLU A 86 -1.52 -12.35 3.87
C GLU A 86 -1.42 -11.71 2.48
N VAL A 87 -1.31 -10.38 2.41
CA VAL A 87 -1.04 -9.64 1.17
C VAL A 87 0.30 -10.07 0.57
N GLU A 88 1.32 -10.35 1.39
CA GLU A 88 2.59 -10.93 0.92
C GLU A 88 2.46 -12.33 0.32
N LEU A 89 1.39 -13.05 0.68
CA LEU A 89 1.04 -14.35 0.12
C LEU A 89 0.10 -14.24 -1.09
N GLY A 90 -0.21 -13.01 -1.54
CA GLY A 90 -1.13 -12.74 -2.65
C GLY A 90 -2.61 -12.86 -2.28
N ILE A 91 -2.95 -12.80 -0.99
CA ILE A 91 -4.33 -12.84 -0.51
C ILE A 91 -4.80 -11.41 -0.27
N GLY A 92 -5.83 -10.98 -1.00
CA GLY A 92 -6.41 -9.65 -0.84
C GLY A 92 -5.51 -8.49 -1.30
N GLY A 93 -4.50 -8.76 -2.13
CA GLY A 93 -3.62 -7.73 -2.65
C GLY A 93 -2.29 -8.24 -3.22
N LEU A 94 -1.35 -7.31 -3.42
CA LEU A 94 0.01 -7.54 -3.89
C LEU A 94 1.03 -6.76 -3.05
N VAL A 95 2.26 -7.27 -2.97
CA VAL A 95 3.39 -6.58 -2.32
C VAL A 95 4.47 -6.21 -3.33
N PHE A 96 4.98 -4.99 -3.21
CA PHE A 96 6.14 -4.48 -3.93
C PHE A 96 7.30 -4.33 -2.95
N THR A 97 8.44 -4.95 -3.25
CA THR A 97 9.59 -5.01 -2.34
C THR A 97 10.75 -4.15 -2.84
N GLY A 98 11.35 -3.39 -1.94
CA GLY A 98 12.60 -2.68 -2.23
C GLY A 98 13.77 -3.64 -2.41
N GLU A 99 14.68 -3.31 -3.32
CA GLU A 99 15.80 -4.19 -3.73
C GLU A 99 17.11 -3.94 -2.98
N GLN A 100 17.22 -2.81 -2.28
CA GLN A 100 18.46 -2.34 -1.66
C GLN A 100 18.20 -1.87 -0.23
N ALA A 101 19.08 -2.22 0.71
CA ALA A 101 19.02 -1.71 2.07
C ALA A 101 18.97 -0.17 2.09
N ASP A 102 18.18 0.38 3.00
CA ASP A 102 17.93 1.82 3.12
C ASP A 102 17.32 2.51 1.87
N ALA A 103 16.86 1.79 0.85
CA ALA A 103 16.23 2.42 -0.33
C ALA A 103 14.91 3.15 -0.02
N ARG A 104 14.22 2.75 1.06
CA ARG A 104 12.94 3.31 1.51
C ARG A 104 11.84 3.26 0.44
N ALA A 105 11.71 2.13 -0.26
CA ALA A 105 10.56 1.93 -1.15
C ALA A 105 9.25 2.06 -0.36
N GLY A 106 8.26 2.75 -0.92
CA GLY A 106 7.02 3.07 -0.19
C GLY A 106 7.12 4.30 0.70
N TRP A 107 8.18 5.10 0.58
CA TRP A 107 8.27 6.40 1.28
C TRP A 107 7.17 7.36 0.83
N SER A 108 6.85 7.32 -0.47
CA SER A 108 5.69 7.98 -1.05
C SER A 108 5.02 7.01 -2.01
N VAL A 109 3.69 6.95 -1.96
CA VAL A 109 2.87 6.19 -2.90
C VAL A 109 1.78 7.10 -3.44
N ALA A 110 1.31 6.82 -4.66
CA ALA A 110 0.20 7.55 -5.27
C ALA A 110 -0.51 6.69 -6.34
N GLY A 111 -1.80 6.91 -6.50
CA GLY A 111 -2.51 6.53 -7.72
C GLY A 111 -2.03 7.39 -8.90
N ALA A 112 -1.78 6.76 -10.03
CA ALA A 112 -1.24 7.40 -11.23
C ALA A 112 -2.29 7.55 -12.35
N GLY A 113 -3.51 7.06 -12.13
CA GLY A 113 -4.51 6.89 -13.19
C GLY A 113 -4.09 5.79 -14.17
N ASP A 114 -4.81 5.64 -15.27
CA ASP A 114 -4.50 4.66 -16.32
C ASP A 114 -3.33 5.17 -17.20
N LEU A 115 -2.11 4.72 -16.94
CA LEU A 115 -0.90 5.15 -17.65
C LEU A 115 -0.66 4.36 -18.94
N ASP A 116 -1.11 3.11 -19.00
CA ASP A 116 -0.90 2.23 -20.15
C ASP A 116 -2.11 2.09 -21.10
N GLY A 117 -3.26 2.65 -20.72
CA GLY A 117 -4.47 2.73 -21.52
C GLY A 117 -5.33 1.47 -21.47
N ASP A 118 -5.18 0.63 -20.45
CA ASP A 118 -5.91 -0.63 -20.32
C ASP A 118 -7.27 -0.51 -19.59
N GLY A 119 -7.57 0.69 -19.09
CA GLY A 119 -8.81 1.02 -18.38
C GLY A 119 -8.78 0.76 -16.87
N ARG A 120 -7.65 0.36 -16.29
CA ARG A 120 -7.45 0.21 -14.83
C ARG A 120 -6.50 1.27 -14.30
N GLY A 121 -6.61 1.54 -12.99
CA GLY A 121 -5.74 2.51 -12.32
C GLY A 121 -4.33 1.96 -12.11
N ASP A 122 -3.30 2.74 -12.45
CA ASP A 122 -1.91 2.43 -12.17
C ASP A 122 -1.42 3.15 -10.92
N LEU A 123 -0.22 2.80 -10.47
CA LEU A 123 0.36 3.37 -9.26
C LEU A 123 1.83 3.78 -9.43
N ILE A 124 2.27 4.70 -8.56
CA ILE A 124 3.66 5.12 -8.46
C ILE A 124 4.17 4.90 -7.04
N ILE A 125 5.38 4.35 -6.92
CA ILE A 125 6.08 4.10 -5.66
C ILE A 125 7.42 4.84 -5.67
N GLY A 126 7.66 5.66 -4.65
CA GLY A 126 8.93 6.36 -4.43
C GLY A 126 9.87 5.59 -3.51
N ALA A 127 11.16 5.59 -3.86
CA ALA A 127 12.28 5.08 -3.08
C ALA A 127 13.41 6.13 -3.08
N PRO A 128 13.26 7.24 -2.34
CA PRO A 128 14.12 8.42 -2.47
C PRO A 128 15.56 8.17 -2.04
N HIS A 129 15.82 7.12 -1.28
CA HIS A 129 17.16 6.77 -0.78
C HIS A 129 17.81 5.65 -1.59
N HIS A 130 17.14 5.17 -2.64
CA HIS A 130 17.74 4.21 -3.55
C HIS A 130 19.01 4.80 -4.16
N SER A 131 20.12 4.08 -4.05
CA SER A 131 21.41 4.49 -4.61
C SER A 131 21.64 3.82 -5.97
N HIS A 132 22.05 4.60 -6.96
CA HIS A 132 22.57 4.07 -8.22
C HIS A 132 24.11 4.10 -8.15
N ASP A 133 24.74 2.92 -8.12
CA ASP A 133 26.18 2.75 -8.05
C ASP A 133 26.85 3.50 -6.86
N ALA A 134 27.99 4.16 -7.07
CA ALA A 134 28.78 4.81 -6.02
C ALA A 134 28.18 6.14 -5.52
N ASP A 135 27.12 6.64 -6.15
CA ASP A 135 26.42 7.86 -5.73
C ASP A 135 25.32 7.51 -4.73
N ALA A 136 25.60 7.79 -3.45
CA ALA A 136 24.64 7.58 -2.38
C ALA A 136 23.37 8.43 -2.63
N SER A 137 22.21 7.75 -2.65
CA SER A 137 20.87 8.34 -2.64
C SER A 137 20.46 9.16 -3.89
N SER A 138 20.68 8.63 -5.10
CA SER A 138 20.14 9.23 -6.32
C SER A 138 18.59 9.23 -6.38
N GLY A 139 17.96 8.38 -5.56
CA GLY A 139 16.52 8.14 -5.54
C GLY A 139 16.02 7.37 -6.76
N ARG A 140 14.86 6.74 -6.60
CA ARG A 140 14.09 6.12 -7.69
C ARG A 140 12.59 6.34 -7.48
N ALA A 141 11.85 6.33 -8.58
CA ALA A 141 10.41 6.18 -8.61
C ALA A 141 10.06 5.06 -9.58
N TYR A 142 9.03 4.29 -9.26
CA TYR A 142 8.57 3.15 -10.02
C TYR A 142 7.13 3.41 -10.43
N ALA A 143 6.85 3.44 -11.72
CA ALA A 143 5.47 3.38 -12.24
C ALA A 143 5.12 1.90 -12.46
N VAL A 144 3.94 1.50 -12.02
CA VAL A 144 3.50 0.10 -12.02
C VAL A 144 2.18 0.02 -12.76
N PHE A 145 2.16 -0.74 -13.85
CA PHE A 145 0.95 -1.04 -14.61
C PHE A 145 0.23 -2.22 -13.94
N THR A 146 -0.90 -1.95 -13.29
CA THR A 146 -1.54 -2.91 -12.37
C THR A 146 -2.34 -3.97 -13.09
N GLY A 147 -2.95 -3.62 -14.22
CA GLY A 147 -3.83 -4.52 -14.95
C GLY A 147 -3.15 -5.70 -15.66
N ASN A 148 -1.82 -5.75 -15.61
CA ASN A 148 -0.99 -6.81 -16.18
C ASN A 148 -0.26 -7.65 -15.11
N LEU A 149 -0.59 -7.47 -13.82
CA LEU A 149 0.00 -8.20 -12.70
C LEU A 149 -0.76 -9.48 -12.34
#